data_AF-A0A8J4KJX6-F1
#
_entry.id   AF-A0A8J4KJX6-F1
#
_cell.length_a   1.000
_cell.length_b   1.000
_cell.length_c   1.000
_cell.angle_alpha   90.00
_cell.angle_beta   90.00
_cell.angle_gamma   90.00
#
_symmetry.space_group_name_H-M   'P 1'
#
loop_
_entity.id
_entity.type
_entity.pdbx_description
1 polymer ?
#
loop_
_entity_poly.entity_id
_entity_poly.type
_entity_poly.pdbx_seq_one_letter_code
_entity_poly.pdbx_strand_id
1 'polypeptide(L)' 'RLSSGRRRHREPTAEGCPPGDGGSMRCQQVSVLYFARSAELAGLRSETLSVPRQITSLQLWEEIVKVHPR' A
#
# COMPACT_ATOMS: atom_id res chain seq x y z
N ARG A 1 29.23 26.94 -4.09
CA ARG A 1 29.42 25.47 -4.27
C ARG A 1 28.19 24.79 -3.68
N LEU A 2 27.64 23.84 -4.42
CA LEU A 2 26.24 23.43 -4.37
C LEU A 2 25.75 22.98 -2.99
N SER A 3 24.58 23.51 -2.61
CA SER A 3 23.77 23.11 -1.47
C SER A 3 23.23 21.70 -1.68
N SER A 4 23.83 20.70 -1.04
CA SER A 4 23.33 19.32 -1.08
C SER A 4 22.16 19.16 -0.09
N GLY A 5 20.95 19.48 -0.58
CA GLY A 5 19.69 19.12 0.06
C GLY A 5 19.57 17.60 0.16
N ARG A 6 19.81 17.06 1.36
CA ARG A 6 19.62 15.64 1.67
C ARG A 6 18.13 15.39 1.80
N ARG A 7 17.54 14.86 0.72
CA ARG A 7 16.14 14.41 0.65
C ARG A 7 15.86 13.52 1.86
N ARG A 8 14.96 13.97 2.74
CA ARG A 8 14.39 13.07 3.75
C ARG A 8 13.62 12.01 2.98
N HIS A 9 14.04 10.76 3.14
CA HIS A 9 13.28 9.60 2.70
C HIS A 9 11.95 9.68 3.45
N ARG A 10 10.88 10.05 2.75
CA ARG A 10 9.53 10.08 3.31
C ARG A 10 9.07 8.63 3.34
N GLU A 11 9.12 8.00 4.52
CA GLU A 11 8.39 6.76 4.75
C GLU A 11 6.92 7.00 4.34
N PRO A 12 6.29 6.11 3.56
CA PRO A 12 4.87 6.20 3.33
C PRO A 12 4.19 5.93 4.67
N THR A 13 3.69 6.99 5.29
CA THR A 13 2.74 6.92 6.41
C THR A 13 1.61 6.00 5.97
N ALA A 14 1.58 4.80 6.54
CA ALA A 14 0.42 3.93 6.49
C ALA A 14 -0.73 4.72 7.09
N GLU A 15 -1.59 5.27 6.24
CA GLU A 15 -2.82 5.91 6.70
C GLU A 15 -3.69 4.81 7.31
N GLY A 16 -3.69 4.79 8.64
CA GLY A 16 -4.41 3.84 9.46
C GLY A 16 -5.92 3.95 9.26
N CYS A 17 -6.59 2.81 9.39
CA CYS A 17 -8.05 2.72 9.35
C CYS A 17 -8.71 3.77 10.27
N PRO A 18 -9.73 4.50 9.80
CA PRO A 18 -10.48 5.42 10.65
C PRO A 18 -11.30 4.63 11.69
N PRO A 19 -11.45 5.15 12.93
CA PRO A 19 -12.32 4.56 13.93
C PRO A 19 -13.76 5.01 13.65
N GLY A 20 -14.56 4.13 13.04
CA GLY A 20 -16.00 4.32 12.86
C GLY A 20 -16.76 3.15 13.47
N ASP A 21 -17.70 3.46 14.35
CA ASP A 21 -18.53 2.55 15.14
C ASP A 21 -19.08 1.32 14.40
N GLY A 22 -19.09 0.17 15.10
CA GLY A 22 -19.96 -0.96 14.77
C GLY A 22 -19.32 -2.14 14.04
N GLY A 23 -18.32 -2.77 14.67
CA GLY A 23 -17.80 -4.09 14.27
C GLY A 23 -16.32 -4.04 13.95
N SER A 24 -15.48 -4.53 14.87
CA SER A 24 -14.04 -4.70 14.66
C SER A 24 -13.79 -5.75 13.57
N MET A 25 -13.92 -5.36 12.29
CA MET A 25 -13.30 -6.10 11.21
C MET A 25 -11.80 -5.90 11.35
N ARG A 26 -11.15 -6.83 12.06
CA ARG A 26 -9.70 -6.84 12.22
C ARG A 26 -9.05 -6.76 10.83
N CYS A 27 -8.29 -5.71 10.56
CA CYS A 27 -7.48 -5.63 9.35
C CYS A 27 -6.18 -6.42 9.55
N GLN A 28 -5.67 -7.02 8.48
CA GLN A 28 -4.36 -7.67 8.42
C GLN A 28 -3.45 -6.88 7.49
N GLN A 29 -2.18 -6.81 7.85
CA GLN A 29 -1.16 -6.25 6.99
C GLN A 29 -0.60 -7.35 6.09
N VAL A 30 -0.60 -7.13 4.79
CA VAL A 30 -0.06 -8.05 3.80
C VAL A 30 1.03 -7.36 2.98
N SER A 31 2.13 -8.07 2.72
CA SER A 31 3.18 -7.59 1.83
C SER A 31 2.89 -8.01 0.40
N VAL A 32 2.72 -7.04 -0.48
CA VAL A 32 2.57 -7.25 -1.92
C VAL A 32 3.92 -7.06 -2.58
N LEU A 33 4.31 -7.99 -3.44
CA LEU A 33 5.58 -7.96 -4.17
C LEU A 33 5.29 -7.85 -5.66
N TYR A 34 5.95 -6.89 -6.33
CA TYR A 34 5.78 -6.66 -7.76
C TYR A 34 7.03 -7.12 -8.52
N PHE A 35 6.80 -7.78 -9.65
CA PHE A 35 7.85 -8.35 -10.48
C PHE A 35 7.76 -7.83 -11.93
N ALA A 36 8.94 -7.68 -12.57
CA ALA A 36 9.07 -7.23 -13.95
C ALA A 36 8.27 -5.93 -14.21
N ARG A 37 7.49 -5.90 -15.30
CA ARG A 37 6.71 -4.72 -15.72
C ARG A 37 5.74 -4.22 -14.64
N SER A 38 5.23 -5.08 -13.76
CA SER A 38 4.33 -4.63 -12.68
C SER A 38 5.03 -3.70 -11.67
N ALA A 39 6.32 -3.90 -11.40
CA ALA A 39 7.09 -3.03 -10.51
C ALA A 39 7.35 -1.65 -11.15
N GLU A 40 7.47 -1.59 -12.48
CA GLU A 40 7.62 -0.35 -13.23
C GLU A 40 6.31 0.44 -13.23
N LEU A 41 5.17 -0.25 -13.41
CA LEU A 41 3.84 0.36 -13.40
C LEU A 41 3.47 0.91 -12.01
N ALA A 42 3.71 0.14 -10.95
CA ALA A 42 3.49 0.58 -9.57
C ALA A 42 4.56 1.58 -9.08
N GLY A 43 5.71 1.67 -9.77
CA GLY A 43 6.85 2.50 -9.36
C GLY A 43 7.56 2.01 -8.10
N LEU A 44 7.26 0.79 -7.65
CA LEU A 44 7.77 0.20 -6.42
C LEU A 44 7.89 -1.32 -6.53
N ARG A 45 8.80 -1.90 -5.75
CA ARG A 45 9.07 -3.36 -5.76
C ARG A 45 8.17 -4.12 -4.77
N SER A 46 7.71 -3.43 -3.74
CA SER A 46 6.88 -4.00 -2.70
C SER A 46 6.15 -2.92 -1.92
N GLU A 47 4.97 -3.24 -1.41
CA GLU A 47 4.22 -2.40 -0.47
C GLU A 47 3.53 -3.23 0.60
N THR A 48 3.05 -2.56 1.66
CA THR A 48 2.25 -3.20 2.71
C THR A 48 0.84 -2.63 2.65
N LEU A 49 -0.14 -3.50 2.42
CA LEU A 49 -1.56 -3.13 2.38
C LEU A 49 -2.27 -3.59 3.65
N SER A 50 -3.17 -2.75 4.15
CA SER A 50 -4.09 -3.11 5.24
C SER A 50 -5.40 -3.60 4.62
N VAL A 51 -5.71 -4.88 4.80
CA VAL A 51 -6.88 -5.53 4.20
C VAL A 51 -7.76 -6.19 5.25
N PRO A 52 -9.08 -6.34 5.03
CA PRO A 52 -9.92 -7.13 5.93
C PRO A 52 -9.38 -8.55 6.16
N ARG A 53 -9.55 -9.10 7.36
CA ARG A 53 -9.09 -10.46 7.68
C ARG A 53 -9.67 -11.53 6.75
N GLN A 54 -10.88 -11.33 6.26
CA GLN A 54 -11.52 -12.17 5.25
C GLN A 54 -11.62 -11.36 3.96
N ILE A 55 -10.79 -11.71 2.99
CA ILE A 55 -10.76 -11.05 1.68
C ILE A 55 -10.56 -12.11 0.60
N THR A 56 -11.22 -11.94 -0.54
CA THR A 56 -11.01 -12.77 -1.72
C THR A 56 -9.86 -12.24 -2.57
N SER A 57 -9.27 -13.09 -3.42
CA SER A 57 -8.19 -12.65 -4.32
C SER A 57 -8.64 -11.52 -5.26
N LEU A 58 -9.91 -11.53 -5.69
CA LEU A 58 -10.47 -10.47 -6.54
C LEU A 58 -10.53 -9.13 -5.79
N GLN A 59 -11.05 -9.13 -4.57
CA GLN A 59 -11.10 -7.92 -3.74
C GLN A 59 -9.70 -7.40 -3.42
N LEU A 60 -8.73 -8.28 -3.14
CA LEU A 60 -7.35 -7.87 -2.91
C LEU A 60 -6.77 -7.19 -4.16
N TRP A 61 -7.05 -7.73 -5.34
CA TRP A 61 -6.64 -7.10 -6.60
C TRP A 61 -7.29 -5.73 -6.79
N GLU A 62 -8.58 -5.57 -6.49
CA GLU A 62 -9.26 -4.27 -6.53
C GLU A 62 -8.60 -3.26 -5.59
N GLU A 63 -8.21 -3.67 -4.38
CA GLU A 63 -7.45 -2.80 -3.46
C GLU A 63 -6.09 -2.40 -4.05
N ILE A 64 -5.35 -3.32 -4.66
CA ILE A 64 -4.06 -3.03 -5.32
C ILE A 64 -4.26 -2.01 -6.46
N VAL A 65 -5.28 -2.21 -7.31
CA VAL A 65 -5.57 -1.32 -8.45
C VAL A 65 -6.06 0.05 -7.99
N LYS A 66 -6.81 0.14 -6.88
CA LYS A 66 -7.20 1.43 -6.28
C LYS A 66 -6.00 2.26 -5.86
N VAL A 67 -4.95 1.64 -5.34
CA VAL A 67 -3.71 2.33 -4.94
C VAL A 67 -2.91 2.79 -6.17
N HIS A 68 -2.94 2.02 -7.26
CA HIS A 68 -2.20 2.31 -8.49
C HIS A 68 -3.12 2.47 -9.72
N PRO A 69 -3.94 3.54 -9.78
CA PRO A 69 -4.77 3.79 -10.95
C PRO A 69 -3.88 4.34 -12.08
N ARG A 70 -3.43 3.48 -13.00
CA ARG A 70 -2.71 3.88 -14.21
C ARG A 70 -3.07 3.00 -15.40
#